data_AF-A0A7Z9F0Z9-F1
#
_entry.id   AF-A0A7Z9F0Z9-F1
#
_cell.length_a   1.000
_cell.length_b   1.000
_cell.length_c   1.000
_cell.angle_alpha   90.00
_cell.angle_beta   90.00
_cell.angle_gamma   90.00
#
_symmetry.space_group_name_H-M   'P 1'
#
loop_
_entity.id
_entity.type
_entity.pdbx_description
1 polymer ?
#
loop_
_entity_poly.entity_id
_entity_poly.type
_entity_poly.pdbx_seq_one_letter_code
_entity_poly.pdbx_strand_id
1 'polypeptide(L)'
;MTEIRAVFFDLYGTLAGFDPPREEIQARAATKFGFKVTKQGIDAGYHMADEFLTGQNATRPVRTLNVNEQWAFFSRFEQLILQGAGYDVELATAAQVWSEVQKQEYRFALFPDVIGGLDQIRSRGLSVGAISNINQSAEKLCG
;
A
#
# COMPACT_ATOMS: atom_id res chain seq x y z
N MET A 1 -9.71 22.98 -29.44
CA MET A 1 -8.66 22.20 -28.75
C MET A 1 -8.81 22.47 -27.27
N THR A 2 -8.94 21.43 -26.45
CA THR A 2 -9.07 21.56 -24.99
C THR A 2 -7.70 21.86 -24.39
N GLU A 3 -7.50 23.09 -23.96
CA GLU A 3 -6.30 23.50 -23.21
C GLU A 3 -6.38 22.92 -21.79
N ILE A 4 -5.41 22.08 -21.41
CA ILE A 4 -5.25 21.66 -20.03
C ILE A 4 -4.72 22.86 -19.24
N ARG A 5 -5.38 23.19 -18.12
CA ARG A 5 -5.00 24.32 -17.25
C ARG A 5 -4.58 23.89 -15.84
N ALA A 6 -4.96 22.68 -15.45
CA ALA A 6 -4.65 22.11 -14.15
C ALA A 6 -4.43 20.60 -14.24
N VAL A 7 -3.57 20.08 -13.37
CA VAL A 7 -3.32 18.65 -13.18
C VAL A 7 -3.53 18.31 -11.72
N PHE A 8 -4.33 17.27 -11.46
CA PHE A 8 -4.60 16.75 -10.12
C PHE A 8 -4.06 15.34 -10.02
N PHE A 9 -3.31 15.07 -8.95
CA PHE A 9 -2.70 13.76 -8.70
C PHE A 9 -3.38 13.05 -7.54
N ASP A 10 -3.44 11.73 -7.61
CA ASP A 10 -3.62 10.93 -6.39
C ASP A 10 -2.37 11.06 -5.50
N LEU A 11 -2.51 10.82 -4.19
CA LEU A 11 -1.39 10.87 -3.26
C LEU A 11 -0.67 9.51 -3.19
N TYR A 12 -1.40 8.43 -2.88
CA TYR A 12 -0.80 7.13 -2.60
C TYR A 12 -0.44 6.38 -3.88
N GLY A 13 0.77 5.86 -3.98
CA GLY A 13 1.26 5.15 -5.16
C GLY A 13 1.50 6.04 -6.38
N THR A 14 1.25 7.35 -6.27
CA THR A 14 1.53 8.35 -7.32
C THR A 14 2.56 9.38 -6.85
N LEU A 15 2.26 10.13 -5.78
CA LEU A 15 3.18 11.13 -5.24
C LEU A 15 4.00 10.61 -4.06
N ALA A 16 3.44 9.68 -3.29
CA ALA A 16 4.06 9.13 -2.10
C ALA A 16 3.74 7.64 -1.94
N GLY A 17 4.67 6.92 -1.31
CA GLY A 17 4.54 5.51 -1.01
C GLY A 17 5.10 5.17 0.36
N PHE A 18 5.06 3.89 0.69
CA PHE A 18 5.76 3.38 1.86
C PHE A 18 7.27 3.38 1.60
N ASP A 19 8.02 3.82 2.61
CA ASP A 19 9.47 3.71 2.65
C ASP A 19 9.86 2.97 3.95
N PRO A 20 10.48 1.78 3.84
CA PRO A 20 10.80 1.06 2.59
C PRO A 20 9.55 0.59 1.84
N PRO A 21 9.64 0.33 0.52
CA PRO A 21 8.50 -0.15 -0.28
C PRO A 21 7.83 -1.37 0.35
N ARG A 22 6.50 -1.46 0.23
CA ARG A 22 5.71 -2.55 0.82
C ARG A 22 6.18 -3.93 0.33
N GLU A 23 6.73 -4.00 -0.88
CA GLU A 23 7.29 -5.21 -1.46
C GLU A 23 8.59 -5.63 -0.75
N GLU A 24 9.42 -4.67 -0.32
CA GLU A 24 10.61 -4.98 0.49
C GLU A 24 10.24 -5.40 1.90
N ILE A 25 9.28 -4.71 2.52
CA ILE A 25 8.74 -5.10 3.83
C ILE A 25 8.26 -6.54 3.77
N GLN A 26 7.53 -6.88 2.71
CA GLN A 26 7.03 -8.23 2.55
C GLN A 26 8.12 -9.26 2.29
N ALA A 27 9.04 -8.96 1.38
CA ALA A 27 10.16 -9.85 1.10
C ALA A 27 10.98 -10.16 2.36
N ARG A 28 11.22 -9.16 3.22
CA ARG A 28 11.92 -9.35 4.50
C ARG A 28 11.15 -10.24 5.46
N ALA A 29 9.83 -10.06 5.58
CA ALA A 29 8.99 -10.90 6.44
C ALA A 29 8.94 -12.34 5.92
N ALA A 30 8.57 -12.52 4.65
CA ALA A 30 8.41 -13.82 4.00
C ALA A 30 9.70 -14.67 4.03
N THR A 31 10.86 -14.03 3.86
CA THR A 31 12.17 -14.73 3.90
C THR A 31 12.44 -15.40 5.25
N LYS A 32 11.93 -14.84 6.37
CA LYS A 32 12.10 -15.47 7.71
C LYS A 32 11.41 -16.82 7.82
N PHE A 33 10.42 -17.08 6.96
CA PHE A 33 9.67 -18.33 6.90
C PHE A 33 10.11 -19.22 5.74
N GLY A 34 11.20 -18.87 5.05
CA GLY A 34 11.76 -19.65 3.94
C GLY A 34 11.12 -19.38 2.57
N PHE A 35 10.23 -18.38 2.47
CA PHE A 35 9.62 -18.00 1.20
C PHE A 35 10.52 -17.08 0.39
N LYS A 36 10.76 -17.42 -0.87
CA LYS A 36 11.52 -16.61 -1.83
C LYS A 36 10.55 -15.93 -2.76
N VAL A 37 10.14 -14.72 -2.39
CA VAL A 37 9.17 -13.94 -3.13
C VAL A 37 9.86 -12.97 -4.09
N THR A 38 9.20 -12.67 -5.21
CA THR A 38 9.64 -11.65 -6.16
C THR A 38 8.77 -10.41 -6.03
N LYS A 39 9.27 -9.24 -6.45
CA LYS A 39 8.46 -8.02 -6.49
C LYS A 39 7.15 -8.22 -7.26
N GLN A 40 7.24 -8.85 -8.44
CA GLN A 40 6.06 -9.13 -9.28
C GLN A 40 5.05 -10.05 -8.60
N GLY A 41 5.51 -11.09 -7.90
CA GLY A 41 4.63 -11.98 -7.14
C GLY A 41 3.94 -11.27 -5.98
N ILE A 42 4.68 -10.43 -5.25
CA ILE A 42 4.11 -9.60 -4.18
C ILE A 42 3.11 -8.58 -4.74
N ASP A 43 3.41 -7.91 -5.85
CA ASP A 43 2.50 -6.97 -6.50
C ASP A 43 1.19 -7.66 -6.92
N ALA A 44 1.28 -8.85 -7.52
CA ALA A 44 0.12 -9.67 -7.88
C ALA A 44 -0.69 -10.08 -6.64
N GLY A 45 0.00 -10.45 -5.55
CA GLY A 45 -0.63 -10.79 -4.29
C GLY A 45 -1.35 -9.61 -3.63
N TYR A 46 -0.73 -8.42 -3.64
CA TYR A 46 -1.37 -7.20 -3.16
C TYR A 46 -2.60 -6.84 -3.96
N HIS A 47 -2.60 -7.06 -5.28
CA HIS A 47 -3.80 -6.82 -6.09
C HIS A 47 -5.00 -7.65 -5.57
N MET A 48 -4.80 -8.93 -5.31
CA MET A 48 -5.83 -9.81 -4.74
C MET A 48 -6.23 -9.39 -3.32
N ALA A 49 -5.26 -9.02 -2.50
CA ALA A 49 -5.47 -8.62 -1.11
C ALA A 49 -6.22 -7.27 -1.01
N ASP A 50 -5.92 -6.31 -1.88
CA ASP A 50 -6.56 -5.00 -1.95
C ASP A 50 -8.02 -5.10 -2.42
N GLU A 51 -8.32 -6.02 -3.36
CA GLU A 51 -9.70 -6.36 -3.72
C GLU A 51 -10.47 -6.94 -2.53
N PHE A 52 -9.85 -7.86 -1.79
CA PHE A 52 -10.43 -8.44 -0.58
C PHE A 52 -10.72 -7.37 0.50
N LEU A 53 -9.79 -6.44 0.72
CA LEU A 53 -9.97 -5.30 1.62
C LEU A 53 -11.10 -4.37 1.16
N THR A 54 -11.18 -4.10 -0.13
CA THR A 54 -12.23 -3.26 -0.71
C THR A 54 -13.60 -3.90 -0.49
N GLY A 55 -13.75 -5.20 -0.76
CA GLY A 55 -14.99 -5.93 -0.51
C GLY A 55 -15.41 -5.95 0.96
N GLN A 56 -14.46 -6.18 1.87
CA GLN A 56 -14.71 -6.11 3.31
C GLN A 56 -15.17 -4.72 3.73
N ASN A 57 -14.46 -3.67 3.28
CA ASN A 57 -14.79 -2.29 3.66
C ASN A 57 -16.12 -1.79 3.10
N ALA A 58 -16.57 -2.32 1.96
CA ALA A 58 -17.88 -2.02 1.39
C ALA A 58 -19.04 -2.54 2.27
N THR A 59 -18.82 -3.60 3.03
CA THR A 59 -19.86 -4.22 3.88
C THR A 59 -19.72 -3.79 5.35
N ARG A 60 -18.54 -4.02 5.94
CA ARG A 60 -18.23 -3.68 7.33
C ARG A 60 -16.76 -3.25 7.39
N PRO A 61 -16.48 -1.94 7.53
CA PRO A 61 -15.11 -1.43 7.52
C PRO A 61 -14.20 -2.17 8.51
N VAL A 62 -13.01 -2.58 8.08
CA VAL A 62 -12.03 -3.34 8.90
C VAL A 62 -11.73 -2.62 10.22
N ARG A 63 -11.68 -1.29 10.20
CA ARG A 63 -11.50 -0.44 11.40
C ARG A 63 -12.58 -0.60 12.47
N THR A 64 -13.74 -1.16 12.13
CA THR A 64 -14.87 -1.42 13.05
C THR A 64 -14.90 -2.85 13.56
N LEU A 65 -13.99 -3.69 13.09
CA LEU A 65 -13.81 -5.06 13.56
C LEU A 65 -13.11 -5.06 14.92
N ASN A 66 -13.42 -6.04 15.76
CA ASN A 66 -12.66 -6.26 17.00
C ASN A 66 -11.26 -6.83 16.70
N VAL A 67 -10.40 -6.90 17.72
CA VAL A 67 -9.00 -7.32 17.55
C VAL A 67 -8.86 -8.71 16.91
N ASN A 68 -9.68 -9.67 17.31
CA ASN A 68 -9.61 -11.04 16.77
C ASN A 68 -10.11 -11.09 15.32
N GLU A 69 -11.16 -10.35 15.01
CA GLU A 69 -11.69 -10.22 13.65
C GLU A 69 -10.67 -9.52 12.72
N GLN A 70 -10.01 -8.44 13.17
CA GLN A 70 -8.95 -7.78 12.42
C GLN A 70 -7.77 -8.72 12.19
N TRP A 71 -7.37 -9.47 13.22
CA TRP A 71 -6.28 -10.44 13.12
C TRP A 71 -6.59 -11.52 12.07
N ALA A 72 -7.78 -12.11 12.11
CA ALA A 72 -8.21 -13.10 11.12
C ALA A 72 -8.29 -12.51 9.70
N PHE A 73 -8.82 -11.29 9.58
CA PHE A 73 -8.88 -10.58 8.31
C PHE A 73 -7.48 -10.38 7.71
N PHE A 74 -6.53 -9.83 8.48
CA PHE A 74 -5.19 -9.57 7.98
C PHE A 74 -4.35 -10.84 7.80
N SER A 75 -4.64 -11.90 8.54
CA SER A 75 -4.05 -13.23 8.28
C SER A 75 -4.47 -13.75 6.90
N ARG A 76 -5.74 -13.55 6.51
CA ARG A 76 -6.21 -13.91 5.17
C ARG A 76 -5.67 -12.96 4.10
N PHE A 77 -5.57 -11.67 4.41
CA PHE A 77 -4.95 -10.68 3.53
C PHE A 77 -3.51 -11.09 3.19
N GLU A 78 -2.72 -11.47 4.18
CA GLU A 78 -1.36 -11.98 4.02
C GLU A 78 -1.31 -13.28 3.20
N GLN A 79 -2.24 -14.19 3.43
CA GLN A 79 -2.34 -15.44 2.69
C GLN A 79 -2.54 -15.19 1.18
N LEU A 80 -3.34 -14.18 0.81
CA LEU A 80 -3.52 -13.77 -0.58
C LEU A 80 -2.24 -13.18 -1.18
N ILE A 81 -1.47 -12.44 -0.38
CA ILE A 81 -0.17 -11.91 -0.85
C ILE A 81 0.79 -13.04 -1.18
N LEU A 82 0.92 -14.02 -0.27
CA LEU A 82 1.77 -15.19 -0.48
C LEU A 82 1.27 -16.04 -1.65
N GLN A 83 -0.05 -16.17 -1.82
CA GLN A 83 -0.65 -16.87 -2.95
C GLN A 83 -0.25 -16.23 -4.29
N GLY A 84 -0.30 -14.90 -4.40
CA GLY A 84 0.17 -14.18 -5.58
C GLY A 84 1.66 -14.36 -5.87
N ALA A 85 2.45 -14.61 -4.82
CA ALA A 85 3.86 -14.96 -4.93
C ALA A 85 4.12 -16.45 -5.21
N GLY A 86 3.07 -17.26 -5.42
CA GLY A 86 3.16 -18.68 -5.76
C GLY A 86 3.19 -19.62 -4.56
N TYR A 87 2.87 -19.14 -3.36
CA TYR A 87 2.86 -19.93 -2.13
C TYR A 87 1.43 -20.08 -1.60
N ASP A 88 0.89 -21.29 -1.69
CA ASP A 88 -0.34 -21.66 -0.99
C ASP A 88 0.03 -22.16 0.42
N VAL A 89 -0.39 -21.43 1.45
CA VAL A 89 -0.01 -21.67 2.84
C VAL A 89 -1.23 -21.70 3.74
N GLU A 90 -1.12 -22.39 4.87
CA GLU A 90 -2.15 -22.38 5.91
C GLU A 90 -2.32 -20.98 6.52
N LEU A 91 -3.54 -20.65 6.97
CA LEU A 91 -3.85 -19.35 7.56
C LEU A 91 -2.96 -19.05 8.78
N ALA A 92 -2.59 -20.07 9.55
CA ALA A 92 -1.70 -19.94 10.69
C ALA A 92 -0.29 -19.47 10.29
N THR A 93 0.23 -19.97 9.16
CA THR A 93 1.53 -19.53 8.63
C THR A 93 1.45 -18.10 8.13
N ALA A 94 0.38 -17.75 7.39
CA ALA A 94 0.15 -16.38 6.95
C ALA A 94 0.04 -15.41 8.14
N ALA A 95 -0.66 -15.80 9.22
CA ALA A 95 -0.74 -14.99 10.43
C ALA A 95 0.63 -14.70 11.06
N GLN A 96 1.55 -15.66 11.02
CA GLN A 96 2.92 -15.47 11.51
C GLN A 96 3.72 -14.52 10.61
N VAL A 97 3.59 -14.65 9.29
CA VAL A 97 4.22 -13.72 8.34
C VAL A 97 3.68 -12.30 8.55
N TRP A 98 2.37 -12.15 8.68
CA TRP A 98 1.73 -10.87 8.97
C TRP A 98 2.27 -10.24 10.26
N SER A 99 2.47 -11.04 11.32
CA SER A 99 3.10 -10.57 12.56
C SER A 99 4.50 -10.00 12.32
N GLU A 100 5.30 -10.59 11.42
CA GLU A 100 6.62 -10.07 11.06
C GLU A 100 6.56 -8.83 10.17
N VAL A 101 5.55 -8.69 9.32
CA VAL A 101 5.28 -7.45 8.57
C VAL A 101 5.00 -6.30 9.54
N GLN A 102 4.12 -6.51 10.53
CA GLN A 102 3.72 -5.48 11.49
C GLN A 102 4.85 -4.97 12.40
N LYS A 103 5.93 -5.76 12.58
CA LYS A 103 7.10 -5.37 13.39
C LYS A 103 8.03 -4.40 12.68
N GLN A 104 7.89 -4.25 11.35
CA GLN A 104 8.80 -3.42 10.57
C GLN A 104 8.36 -1.96 10.61
N GLU A 105 9.30 -1.07 10.89
CA GLU A 105 9.08 0.36 10.78
C GLU A 105 8.96 0.75 9.29
N TYR A 106 7.97 1.58 9.00
CA TYR A 106 7.81 2.22 7.70
C TYR A 106 7.27 3.63 7.89
N ARG A 107 7.62 4.50 6.95
CA ARG A 107 7.10 5.87 6.86
C ARG A 107 6.39 6.07 5.53
N PHE A 108 5.57 7.12 5.48
CA PHE A 108 5.01 7.61 4.23
C PHE A 108 5.96 8.66 3.67
N ALA A 109 6.53 8.44 2.49
CA ALA A 109 7.52 9.32 1.90
C ALA A 109 7.20 9.63 0.43
N LEU A 110 7.57 10.83 -0.02
CA LEU A 110 7.49 11.19 -1.44
C LEU A 110 8.45 10.33 -2.26
N PHE A 111 8.05 9.99 -3.49
CA PHE A 111 9.01 9.39 -4.42
C PHE A 111 10.09 10.42 -4.81
N PRO A 112 11.35 9.99 -5.03
CA PRO A 112 12.47 10.92 -5.19
C PRO A 112 12.32 11.94 -6.33
N ASP A 113 11.59 11.59 -7.38
CA ASP A 113 11.38 12.39 -8.60
C ASP A 113 10.18 13.35 -8.51
N VAL A 114 9.35 13.23 -7.47
CA VAL A 114 8.07 13.95 -7.39
C VAL A 114 8.27 15.46 -7.33
N ILE A 115 9.19 15.97 -6.50
CA ILE A 115 9.43 17.42 -6.39
C ILE A 115 9.84 18.01 -7.75
N GLY A 116 10.83 17.39 -8.41
CA GLY A 116 11.29 17.84 -9.72
C GLY A 116 10.23 17.74 -10.82
N GLY A 117 9.40 16.68 -10.79
CA GLY A 117 8.29 16.50 -11.72
C GLY A 117 7.22 17.58 -11.56
N LEU A 118 6.81 17.88 -10.32
CA LEU A 118 5.82 18.91 -10.04
C LEU A 118 6.29 20.32 -10.43
N ASP A 119 7.58 20.63 -10.21
CA ASP A 119 8.19 21.90 -10.63
C ASP A 119 8.16 22.07 -12.15
N GLN A 120 8.43 21.01 -12.91
CA GLN A 120 8.36 21.02 -14.38
C GLN A 120 6.94 21.21 -14.91
N ILE A 121 5.92 20.77 -14.18
CA ILE A 121 4.51 20.96 -14.56
C ILE A 121 4.11 22.41 -14.28
N ARG A 122 4.46 22.94 -13.10
CA ARG A 122 4.19 24.33 -12.73
C ARG A 122 4.87 25.33 -13.66
N SER A 123 6.09 25.05 -14.12
CA SER A 123 6.81 25.93 -15.04
C SER A 123 6.13 26.08 -16.41
N ARG A 124 5.21 25.18 -16.77
CA ARG A 124 4.37 25.27 -17.98
C ARG A 124 3.10 26.12 -17.78
N GLY A 125 2.96 26.79 -16.64
CA GLY A 125 1.79 27.61 -16.30
C GLY A 125 0.57 26.81 -15.85
N LEU A 126 0.75 25.52 -15.55
CA LEU A 126 -0.32 24.63 -15.09
C LEU A 126 -0.47 24.72 -13.56
N SER A 127 -1.72 24.78 -13.09
CA SER A 127 -2.02 24.62 -11.67
C SER A 127 -1.88 23.15 -11.26
N VAL A 128 -1.32 22.88 -10.07
CA VAL A 128 -1.12 21.51 -9.56
C VAL A 128 -1.81 21.35 -8.21
N GLY A 129 -2.57 20.28 -8.06
CA GLY A 129 -3.20 19.88 -6.80
C GLY A 129 -3.13 18.36 -6.56
N ALA A 130 -3.50 17.94 -5.35
CA ALA A 130 -3.65 16.53 -5.01
C ALA A 130 -5.10 16.25 -4.56
N ILE A 131 -5.63 15.08 -4.94
CA ILE A 131 -6.92 14.56 -4.50
C ILE A 131 -6.63 13.20 -3.87
N SER A 132 -6.98 13.02 -2.60
CA SER A 132 -6.68 11.78 -1.89
C SER A 132 -7.87 11.34 -1.05
N ASN A 133 -8.04 10.03 -0.94
CA ASN A 133 -9.00 9.40 -0.03
C ASN A 133 -8.46 9.30 1.42
N ILE A 134 -7.24 9.79 1.67
CA ILE A 134 -6.66 9.83 3.01
C ILE A 134 -7.38 10.91 3.83
N ASN A 135 -8.07 10.47 4.89
CA ASN A 135 -8.87 11.33 5.77
C ASN A 135 -8.02 11.98 6.88
N GLN A 136 -6.90 12.59 6.49
CA GLN A 136 -6.04 13.41 7.36
C GLN A 136 -5.68 14.70 6.63
N SER A 137 -5.59 15.81 7.38
CA SER A 137 -5.14 17.08 6.79
C SER A 137 -3.70 16.97 6.30
N ALA A 138 -3.39 17.64 5.19
CA ALA A 138 -2.04 17.65 4.59
C ALA A 138 -0.94 18.05 5.59
N GLU A 139 -1.27 18.93 6.54
CA GLU A 139 -0.40 19.40 7.63
C GLU A 139 0.03 18.27 8.57
N LYS A 140 -0.79 17.24 8.78
CA LYS A 140 -0.46 16.09 9.63
C LYS A 140 0.28 14.98 8.88
N LEU A 141 0.24 14.99 7.55
CA LEU A 141 0.93 14.03 6.68
C LEU A 141 2.38 14.42 6.38
N CYS A 142 2.68 15.72 6.42
CA CYS A 142 4.00 16.28 6.10
C CYS A 142 4.72 16.88 7.31
N GLY A 143 4.27 16.55 8.53
CA GLY A 143 4.84 17.02 9.80
C GLY A 143 6.03 16.21 10.25
#